data_AF-A0A2A3JYY6-F1
#
_entry.id   AF-A0A2A3JYY6-F1
#
_cell.length_a   1.000
_cell.length_b   1.000
_cell.length_c   1.000
_cell.angle_alpha   90.00
_cell.angle_beta   90.00
_cell.angle_gamma   90.00
#
_symmetry.space_group_name_H-M   'P 1'
#
loop_
_entity.id
_entity.type
_entity.pdbx_description
1 polymer ?
#
loop_
_entity_poly.entity_id
_entity_poly.type
_entity_poly.pdbx_seq_one_letter_code
_entity_poly.pdbx_strand_id
1 'polypeptide(L)' 'ALLREARAEFDSARRAELYAEMQQISRDEGGLILPMYANHLQAHSARISTPKRVGAMRAMDDSRMAERWWMA' A
#
# COMPACT_ATOMS: atom_id res chain seq x y z
N ALA A 1 -5.98 18.94 9.95
CA ALA A 1 -7.45 19.02 10.07
C ALA A 1 -8.12 18.18 8.97
N LEU A 2 -7.78 18.40 7.70
CA LEU A 2 -8.34 17.73 6.51
C LEU A 2 -8.46 16.20 6.61
N LEU A 3 -7.41 15.49 7.07
CA LEU A 3 -7.47 14.02 7.19
C LEU A 3 -8.56 13.52 8.16
N ARG A 4 -8.84 14.26 9.23
CA ARG A 4 -9.88 13.88 10.20
C ARG A 4 -11.28 14.12 9.62
N GLU A 5 -11.45 15.25 8.93
CA GLU A 5 -12.68 15.60 8.21
C GLU A 5 -12.98 14.57 7.11
N ALA A 6 -12.00 14.29 6.23
CA ALA A 6 -12.14 13.33 5.14
C ALA A 6 -12.51 11.91 5.62
N ARG A 7 -12.06 11.51 6.81
CA ARG A 7 -12.41 10.21 7.42
C ARG A 7 -13.84 10.14 7.95
N ALA A 8 -14.42 11.28 8.31
CA ALA A 8 -15.80 11.39 8.80
C ALA A 8 -16.80 11.67 7.66
N GLU A 9 -16.31 12.03 6.47
CA GLU A 9 -17.13 12.39 5.31
C GLU A 9 -17.72 11.16 4.60
N PHE A 10 -19.04 11.17 4.40
CA PHE A 10 -19.79 10.11 3.73
C PHE A 10 -19.94 10.37 2.23
N ASP A 11 -20.06 11.64 1.82
CA ASP A 11 -20.12 12.01 0.41
C ASP A 11 -18.78 11.70 -0.28
N SER A 12 -18.84 10.89 -1.33
CA SER A 12 -17.64 10.43 -2.01
C SER A 12 -16.98 11.51 -2.87
N ALA A 13 -17.76 12.43 -3.44
CA ALA A 13 -17.22 13.57 -4.19
C ALA A 13 -16.52 14.54 -3.23
N ARG A 14 -17.16 14.88 -2.11
CA ARG A 14 -16.57 15.75 -1.10
C ARG A 14 -15.29 15.15 -0.50
N ARG A 15 -15.31 13.85 -0.19
CA ARG A 15 -14.13 13.15 0.31
C ARG A 15 -12.98 13.16 -0.70
N ALA A 16 -13.26 13.04 -1.99
CA ALA A 16 -12.24 13.12 -3.04
C ALA A 16 -11.59 14.51 -3.12
N GLU A 17 -12.38 15.59 -3.01
CA GLU A 17 -11.87 16.97 -2.96
C GLU A 17 -10.89 17.17 -1.79
N LEU A 18 -11.27 16.72 -0.60
CA LEU A 18 -10.42 16.83 0.59
C LEU A 18 -9.08 16.08 0.42
N TYR A 19 -9.10 14.93 -0.26
CA TYR A 19 -7.86 14.21 -0.59
C TYR A 19 -7.03 14.91 -1.68
N ALA A 20 -7.67 15.52 -2.67
CA ALA A 20 -6.97 16.30 -3.69
C ALA A 20 -6.26 17.51 -3.07
N GLU A 21 -6.92 18.22 -2.15
CA GLU A 21 -6.32 19.34 -1.41
C GLU A 21 -5.11 18.88 -0.58
N MET A 22 -5.23 17.76 0.14
CA MET A 22 -4.10 17.19 0.88
C MET A 22 -2.92 16.83 -0.04
N GLN A 23 -3.19 16.33 -1.25
CA GLN A 23 -2.15 16.04 -2.24
C GLN A 23 -1.48 17.32 -2.77
N GLN A 24 -2.25 18.38 -3.00
CA GLN A 24 -1.71 19.69 -3.41
C GLN A 24 -0.79 20.28 -2.33
N ILE A 25 -1.22 20.28 -1.07
CA ILE A 25 -0.37 20.73 0.05
C ILE A 25 0.92 19.92 0.12
N SER A 26 0.83 18.58 -0.01
CA SER A 26 2.04 17.73 -0.01
C SER A 26 2.96 17.99 -1.20
N ARG A 27 2.44 18.46 -2.33
CA ARG A 27 3.21 18.79 -3.53
C ARG A 27 3.89 20.16 -3.38
N ASP A 28 3.14 21.15 -2.91
CA ASP A 28 3.54 22.56 -2.96
C ASP A 28 4.32 22.99 -1.72
N GLU A 29 3.97 22.42 -0.56
CA GLU A 29 4.53 22.75 0.76
C GLU A 29 5.29 21.58 1.40
N GLY A 30 5.28 20.40 0.77
CA GLY A 30 5.97 19.22 1.26
C GLY A 30 7.49 19.34 1.19
N GLY A 31 8.18 18.57 2.06
CA GLY A 31 9.63 18.41 1.97
C GLY A 31 10.06 17.62 0.72
N LEU A 32 11.37 17.37 0.58
CA LEU A 32 11.92 16.59 -0.53
C LEU A 32 11.28 15.20 -0.61
N ILE A 33 10.52 14.94 -1.68
CA ILE A 33 10.04 13.60 -2.03
C ILE A 33 11.11 12.93 -2.89
N LEU A 34 11.91 12.04 -2.28
CA LEU A 34 12.86 11.21 -3.01
C LEU A 34 12.20 9.86 -3.33
N PRO A 35 11.77 9.60 -4.58
CA PRO A 35 11.20 8.31 -4.93
C PRO A 35 12.27 7.22 -4.81
N MET A 36 12.09 6.33 -3.85
CA MET A 36 12.91 5.13 -3.67
C MET A 36 12.14 3.93 -4.17
N TYR A 37 12.76 3.16 -5.07
CA TYR A 37 12.25 1.86 -5.48
C TYR A 37 12.76 0.80 -4.50
N ALA A 38 11.93 0.47 -3.50
CA ALA A 38 12.20 -0.64 -2.60
C ALA A 38 11.94 -1.97 -3.34
N ASN A 39 12.94 -2.52 -4.01
CA ASN A 39 12.82 -3.85 -4.58
C ASN A 39 13.04 -4.91 -3.50
N HIS A 40 11.98 -5.60 -3.10
CA HIS A 40 12.04 -6.68 -2.12
C HIS A 40 12.28 -8.02 -2.83
N LEU A 41 13.55 -8.42 -2.95
CA LEU A 41 13.90 -9.76 -3.41
C LEU A 41 13.62 -10.78 -2.30
N GLN A 42 12.88 -11.84 -2.63
CA GLN A 42 12.48 -12.89 -1.70
C GLN A 42 12.85 -14.25 -2.29
N ALA A 43 13.34 -15.15 -1.44
CA ALA A 43 13.63 -16.53 -1.81
C ALA A 43 12.72 -17.48 -1.03
N HIS A 44 12.22 -18.52 -1.70
CA HIS A 44 11.51 -19.62 -1.08
C HIS A 44 11.97 -20.94 -1.70
N SER A 45 11.77 -22.04 -0.97
CA SER A 45 12.08 -23.37 -1.48
C SER A 45 11.22 -23.70 -2.70
N ALA A 46 11.78 -24.38 -3.69
CA ALA A 46 11.03 -24.91 -4.84
C ALA A 46 9.95 -25.94 -4.45
N ARG A 47 9.96 -26.41 -3.20
CA ARG A 47 8.92 -27.29 -2.63
C ARG A 47 7.66 -26.52 -2.20
N ILE A 48 7.66 -25.20 -2.30
CA ILE A 48 6.54 -24.37 -1.86
C ILE A 48 5.83 -23.79 -3.08
N SER A 49 4.51 -23.96 -3.13
CA SER A 49 3.63 -23.37 -4.13
C SER A 49 2.88 -22.17 -3.53
N THR A 50 2.61 -21.19 -4.38
CA THR A 50 1.94 -19.94 -4.00
C THR A 50 0.60 -19.77 -4.74
N PRO A 51 -0.34 -18.98 -4.20
CA PRO A 51 -1.53 -18.57 -4.92
C PRO A 51 -1.19 -17.84 -6.23
N LYS A 52 -2.13 -17.85 -7.20
CA LYS A 52 -1.99 -17.09 -8.47
C LYS A 52 -1.72 -15.59 -8.25
N ARG A 53 -2.17 -15.03 -7.14
CA ARG A 53 -1.94 -13.64 -6.75
C ARG A 53 -1.25 -13.57 -5.39
N VAL A 54 -0.05 -12.99 -5.36
CA VAL A 54 0.71 -12.72 -4.14
C VAL A 54 0.61 -11.23 -3.81
N GLY A 55 0.50 -10.90 -2.53
CA GLY A 55 0.46 -9.55 -1.99
C GLY A 55 1.80 -8.83 -2.15
N ALA A 56 1.73 -7.51 -2.33
CA ALA A 56 2.88 -6.66 -2.69
C ALA A 56 3.18 -5.56 -1.66
N MET A 57 2.45 -5.51 -0.54
CA MET A 57 2.62 -4.51 0.51
C MET A 57 3.75 -4.89 1.48
N ARG A 58 3.90 -6.18 1.83
CA ARG A 58 4.99 -6.66 2.70
C ARG A 58 5.64 -7.92 2.16
N ALA A 59 6.80 -8.25 2.73
CA ALA A 59 7.51 -9.47 2.41
C ALA A 59 6.65 -10.71 2.60
N MET A 60 6.80 -11.69 1.70
CA MET A 60 6.21 -13.02 1.78
C MET A 60 4.67 -12.98 1.86
N ASP A 61 4.06 -12.45 0.80
CA ASP A 61 2.61 -12.38 0.61
C ASP A 61 1.89 -11.52 1.67
N ASP A 62 2.31 -10.26 1.84
CA ASP A 62 1.81 -9.34 2.87
C ASP A 62 1.99 -9.86 4.31
N SER A 63 3.01 -10.71 4.52
CA SER A 63 3.26 -11.47 5.75
C SER A 63 2.25 -12.57 6.03
N ARG A 64 1.61 -13.09 4.97
CA ARG A 64 0.59 -14.14 5.03
C ARG A 64 1.03 -15.45 4.39
N MET A 65 2.33 -15.67 4.15
CA MET A 65 2.79 -16.94 3.56
C MET A 65 2.33 -18.18 4.36
N ALA A 66 2.29 -18.10 5.69
CA ALA A 66 2.01 -19.25 6.55
C ALA A 66 0.57 -19.76 6.46
N GLU A 67 -0.36 -18.90 6.03
CA GLU A 67 -1.79 -19.24 5.87
C GLU A 67 -2.20 -19.47 4.41
N ARG A 68 -1.37 -19.05 3.44
CA ARG A 68 -1.73 -19.04 2.02
C ARG A 68 -0.87 -19.91 1.14
N TRP A 69 0.34 -20.28 1.57
CA TRP A 69 1.26 -21.10 0.79
C TRP A 69 1.19 -22.55 1.26
N TRP A 70 1.56 -23.47 0.39
CA TRP A 70 1.50 -24.91 0.68
C TRP A 70 2.69 -25.63 0.07
N MET A 71 2.94 -26.85 0.54
CA MET A 71 3.90 -27.75 -0.10
C MET A 71 3.35 -28.21 -1.45
N ALA A 72 4.15 -28.05 -2.50
CA ALA A 72 3.81 -28.49 -3.86
C ALA A 72 3.77 -30.02 -3.97
#